data_AF-I1BMN5-F1
#
_entry.id   AF-I1BMN5-F1
#
_cell.length_a   1.000
_cell.length_b   1.000
_cell.length_c   1.000
_cell.angle_alpha   90.00
_cell.angle_beta   90.00
_cell.angle_gamma   90.00
#
_symmetry.space_group_name_H-M   'P 1'
#
loop_
_entity.id
_entity.type
_entity.pdbx_description
1 polymer ?
#
loop_
_entity_poly.entity_id
_entity_poly.type
_entity_poly.pdbx_seq_one_letter_code
_entity_poly.pdbx_strand_id
1 'polypeptide(L)'
;MACTIRGEQFHFSINTINVQQSREFSSTVRGEIALLILSTGKVVEDEIFQFGLQCQYEHHAHIFIIAPDNPVWKSSFITDELKEIRDKNPHHLSPCSDILLNYFSIFTGLKTVDELIKQTRKRHFDFDSEFDLDWAQQSMQSTLRLFKSRYTPLTDQSEADIIRRI
;
A
#
# COMPACT_ATOMS: atom_id res chain seq x y z
N MET A 1 3.96 10.12 8.29
CA MET A 1 3.78 9.57 9.66
C MET A 1 4.92 10.07 10.51
N ALA A 2 4.68 10.94 11.50
CA ALA A 2 5.74 11.41 12.39
C ALA A 2 5.37 11.02 13.82
N CYS A 3 6.15 10.11 14.40
CA CYS A 3 6.08 9.74 15.80
C CYS A 3 7.16 10.54 16.52
N THR A 4 6.78 11.44 17.44
CA THR A 4 7.74 12.08 18.34
C THR A 4 7.53 11.52 19.74
N ILE A 5 8.56 10.88 20.27
CA ILE A 5 8.54 10.25 21.58
C ILE A 5 8.97 11.29 22.62
N ARG A 6 8.06 11.68 23.52
CA ARG A 6 8.40 12.23 24.84
C ARG A 6 7.43 11.68 25.87
N GLY A 7 7.96 10.90 26.82
CA GLY A 7 7.34 10.55 28.11
C GLY A 7 5.91 10.01 28.04
N GLU A 8 5.78 8.68 28.00
CA GLU A 8 4.63 7.85 28.43
C GLU A 8 3.18 8.37 28.24
N GLN A 9 2.91 9.20 27.24
CA GLN A 9 1.55 9.50 26.79
C GLN A 9 1.48 9.52 25.26
N PHE A 10 0.72 8.59 24.70
CA PHE A 10 0.44 8.51 23.27
C PHE A 10 -0.67 9.50 22.91
N HIS A 11 -0.30 10.64 22.36
CA HIS A 11 -1.26 11.58 21.78
C HIS A 11 -1.29 11.37 20.26
N PHE A 12 -2.33 10.69 19.75
CA PHE A 12 -2.56 10.58 18.31
C PHE A 12 -3.32 11.82 17.83
N SER A 13 -2.62 12.72 17.14
CA SER A 13 -3.27 13.79 16.37
C SER A 13 -3.29 13.38 14.90
N ILE A 14 -4.49 13.16 14.35
CA ILE A 14 -4.71 12.99 12.92
C ILE A 14 -4.68 14.39 12.31
N ASN A 15 -3.51 14.83 11.86
CA ASN A 15 -3.41 16.03 11.04
C ASN A 15 -3.74 15.65 9.58
N THR A 16 -4.82 16.22 9.07
CA THR A 16 -5.17 16.20 7.64
C THR A 16 -3.97 16.66 6.82
N ILE A 17 -3.48 15.81 5.91
CA ILE A 17 -2.36 16.16 5.02
C ILE A 17 -2.87 17.24 4.06
N ASN A 18 -2.50 18.49 4.33
CA ASN A 18 -2.74 19.60 3.40
C ASN A 18 -1.85 19.44 2.17
N VAL A 19 -2.32 19.87 1.00
CA VAL A 19 -1.58 19.92 -0.30
C VAL A 19 -0.16 20.48 -0.16
N GLN A 20 0.08 21.38 0.80
CA GLN A 20 1.43 21.89 1.12
C GLN A 20 2.37 20.82 1.69
N GLN A 21 1.90 19.95 2.60
CA GLN A 21 2.70 18.84 3.14
C GLN A 21 3.02 17.79 2.07
N SER A 22 2.14 17.58 1.09
CA SER A 22 2.43 16.70 -0.06
C SER A 22 3.51 17.29 -0.98
N ARG A 23 3.55 18.62 -1.13
CA ARG A 23 4.62 19.31 -1.88
C ARG A 23 5.96 19.27 -1.15
N GLU A 24 5.95 19.44 0.17
CA GLU A 24 7.14 19.29 1.02
C GLU A 24 7.66 17.85 0.97
N PHE A 25 6.78 16.85 1.11
CA PHE A 25 7.11 15.43 0.94
C PHE A 25 7.73 15.17 -0.44
N SER A 26 7.14 15.70 -1.51
CA SER A 26 7.71 15.61 -2.87
C SER A 26 9.11 16.27 -2.97
N SER A 27 9.33 17.41 -2.31
CA SER A 27 10.64 18.08 -2.30
C SER A 27 11.71 17.34 -1.48
N THR A 28 11.31 16.69 -0.39
CA THR A 28 12.21 15.86 0.43
C THR A 28 12.53 14.54 -0.28
N VAL A 29 11.54 13.90 -0.91
CA VAL A 29 11.72 12.70 -1.74
C VAL A 29 12.66 12.96 -2.92
N ARG A 30 12.61 14.15 -3.54
CA ARG A 30 13.54 14.56 -4.61
C ARG A 30 15.02 14.59 -4.18
N GLY A 31 15.31 14.70 -2.88
CA GLY A 31 16.68 14.71 -2.36
C GLY A 31 17.30 13.32 -2.18
N GLU A 32 16.49 12.27 -2.05
CA GLU A 32 16.93 10.93 -1.65
C GLU A 32 16.55 9.81 -2.64
N ILE A 33 15.57 10.02 -3.52
CA ILE A 33 15.14 9.04 -4.53
C ILE A 33 15.63 9.47 -5.92
N ALA A 34 16.34 8.57 -6.61
CA ALA A 34 16.70 8.77 -8.00
C ALA A 34 15.42 8.89 -8.84
N LEU A 35 15.16 10.09 -9.38
CA LEU A 35 14.01 10.34 -10.25
C LEU A 35 14.14 9.56 -11.56
N LEU A 36 13.06 8.93 -11.98
CA LEU A 36 12.99 8.20 -13.23
C LEU A 36 12.75 9.16 -14.40
N ILE A 37 13.84 9.60 -15.03
CA ILE A 37 13.82 10.44 -16.24
C ILE A 37 13.80 9.53 -17.48
N LEU A 38 12.82 9.71 -18.34
CA LEU A 38 12.67 8.96 -19.59
C LEU A 38 13.56 9.51 -20.70
N SER A 39 13.76 8.72 -21.77
CA SER A 39 14.51 9.14 -22.96
C SER A 39 13.89 10.37 -23.66
N THR A 40 12.59 10.60 -23.44
CA THR A 40 11.87 11.80 -23.91
C THR A 40 12.15 13.05 -23.08
N GLY A 41 12.87 12.93 -21.95
CA GLY A 41 13.11 13.99 -20.97
C GLY A 41 11.97 14.14 -19.95
N LYS A 42 10.89 13.36 -20.07
CA LYS A 42 9.78 13.35 -19.12
C LYS A 42 10.19 12.72 -17.78
N VAL A 43 9.76 13.33 -16.68
CA VAL A 43 9.99 12.83 -15.31
C VAL A 43 8.76 12.04 -14.87
N VAL A 44 8.91 10.74 -14.61
CA VAL A 44 7.78 9.85 -14.33
C VAL A 44 7.06 10.24 -13.04
N GLU A 45 7.79 10.62 -12.00
CA GLU A 45 7.22 11.00 -10.70
C GLU A 45 6.36 12.26 -10.78
N ASP A 46 6.72 13.22 -11.64
CA ASP A 46 5.93 14.44 -11.83
C ASP A 46 4.59 14.11 -12.50
N GLU A 47 4.57 13.21 -13.49
CA GLU A 47 3.33 12.75 -14.13
C GLU A 47 2.44 11.93 -13.18
N ILE A 48 3.05 11.03 -12.39
CA ILE A 48 2.33 10.28 -11.35
C ILE A 48 1.70 11.24 -10.33
N PHE A 49 2.45 12.28 -9.93
CA PHE A 49 1.96 13.29 -9.02
C PHE A 49 0.78 14.08 -9.62
N GLN A 50 0.90 14.55 -10.87
CA GLN A 50 -0.19 15.27 -11.54
C GLN A 50 -1.45 14.39 -11.68
N PHE A 51 -1.28 13.13 -12.04
CA PHE A 51 -2.37 12.18 -12.09
C PHE A 51 -3.02 11.99 -10.70
N GLY A 52 -2.21 11.81 -9.66
CA GLY A 52 -2.69 11.68 -8.28
C GLY A 52 -3.46 12.91 -7.77
N LEU A 53 -3.16 14.12 -8.26
CA LEU A 53 -3.96 15.31 -7.94
C LEU A 53 -5.36 15.27 -8.56
N GLN A 54 -5.55 14.56 -9.67
CA GLN A 54 -6.82 14.44 -10.38
C GLN A 54 -7.68 13.28 -9.88
N CYS A 55 -7.09 12.31 -9.16
CA CYS A 55 -7.83 11.20 -8.58
C CYS A 55 -8.83 11.68 -7.50
N GLN A 56 -10.08 11.24 -7.63
CA GLN A 56 -11.15 11.52 -6.65
C GLN A 56 -11.15 10.54 -5.47
N TYR A 57 -10.35 9.49 -5.56
CA TYR A 57 -10.21 8.39 -4.61
C TYR A 57 -8.73 8.02 -4.44
N GLU A 58 -8.40 7.30 -3.38
CA GLU A 58 -7.03 6.82 -3.14
C GLU A 58 -6.58 5.94 -4.32
N HIS A 59 -5.45 6.29 -4.92
CA HIS A 59 -4.87 5.56 -6.05
C HIS A 59 -3.40 5.27 -5.75
N HIS A 60 -2.85 4.21 -6.32
CA HIS A 60 -1.43 3.84 -6.17
C HIS A 60 -0.46 5.00 -6.53
N ALA A 61 -0.92 5.95 -7.32
CA ALA A 61 -0.20 7.18 -7.66
C ALA A 61 0.10 8.07 -6.44
N HIS A 62 -0.74 8.04 -5.40
CA HIS A 62 -0.54 8.81 -4.17
C HIS A 62 0.67 8.33 -3.36
N ILE A 63 1.05 7.08 -3.54
CA ILE A 63 2.25 6.47 -2.96
C ILE A 63 3.36 6.28 -4.00
N PHE A 64 3.29 7.00 -5.14
CA PHE A 64 4.26 6.97 -6.23
C PHE A 64 4.49 5.59 -6.87
N ILE A 65 3.49 4.71 -6.81
CA ILE A 65 3.53 3.41 -7.47
C ILE A 65 2.87 3.50 -8.85
N ILE A 66 3.60 3.06 -9.88
CA ILE A 66 3.11 2.98 -11.26
C ILE A 66 3.03 1.52 -11.72
N ALA A 67 1.87 1.17 -12.27
CA ALA A 67 1.66 -0.09 -12.99
C ALA A 67 1.56 0.25 -14.48
N PRO A 68 2.62 0.09 -15.29
CA PRO A 68 2.66 0.58 -16.67
C PRO A 68 1.62 -0.08 -17.60
N ASP A 69 1.08 -1.24 -17.21
CA ASP A 69 0.03 -1.94 -17.94
C ASP A 69 -1.39 -1.43 -17.61
N ASN A 70 -1.54 -0.61 -16.57
CA ASN A 70 -2.84 -0.03 -16.23
C ASN A 70 -3.23 1.01 -17.31
N PRO A 71 -4.39 0.86 -17.98
CA PRO A 71 -4.83 1.76 -19.06
C PRO A 71 -4.89 3.24 -18.68
N VAL A 72 -5.00 3.55 -17.39
CA VAL A 72 -5.08 4.93 -16.88
C VAL A 72 -3.89 5.79 -17.32
N TRP A 73 -2.71 5.17 -17.47
CA TRP A 73 -1.47 5.85 -17.82
C TRP A 73 -1.32 6.19 -19.30
N LYS A 74 -2.18 5.65 -20.18
CA LYS A 74 -2.17 5.95 -21.63
C LYS A 74 -2.49 7.42 -21.94
N SER A 75 -3.05 8.14 -20.97
CA SER A 75 -3.31 9.58 -21.08
C SER A 75 -2.08 10.44 -20.75
N SER A 76 -1.17 9.94 -19.92
CA SER A 76 0.03 10.65 -19.45
C SER A 76 1.31 10.22 -20.19
N PHE A 77 1.36 8.99 -20.69
CA PHE A 77 2.54 8.41 -21.31
C PHE A 77 2.22 7.79 -22.67
N ILE A 78 3.16 7.92 -23.61
CA ILE A 78 3.10 7.21 -24.89
C ILE A 78 3.56 5.75 -24.72
N THR A 79 3.25 4.91 -25.71
CA THR A 79 3.57 3.46 -25.68
C THR A 79 5.06 3.19 -25.40
N ASP A 80 5.95 3.97 -26.02
CA ASP A 80 7.40 3.80 -25.86
C ASP A 80 7.88 4.21 -24.46
N GLU A 81 7.27 5.25 -23.88
CA GLU A 81 7.53 5.68 -22.50
C GLU A 81 7.08 4.61 -21.50
N LEU A 82 5.88 4.04 -21.68
CA LEU A 82 5.38 2.94 -20.83
C LEU A 82 6.25 1.68 -20.95
N LYS A 83 6.78 1.42 -22.14
CA LYS A 83 7.75 0.35 -22.35
C LYS A 83 9.06 0.64 -21.61
N GLU A 84 9.60 1.86 -21.71
CA GLU A 84 10.80 2.25 -20.98
C GLU A 84 10.62 2.12 -19.45
N ILE A 85 9.48 2.56 -18.92
CA ILE A 85 9.15 2.43 -17.48
C ILE A 85 9.15 0.97 -17.03
N ARG A 86 8.54 0.09 -17.83
CA ARG A 86 8.51 -1.35 -17.56
C ARG A 86 9.91 -1.97 -17.60
N ASP A 87 10.72 -1.57 -18.56
CA ASP A 87 12.05 -2.14 -18.78
C ASP A 87 13.08 -1.57 -17.78
N LYS A 88 12.84 -0.37 -17.24
CA LYS A 88 13.66 0.22 -16.18
C LYS A 88 13.39 -0.44 -14.83
N ASN A 89 14.15 -1.51 -14.62
CA ASN A 89 14.49 -2.14 -13.34
C ASN A 89 13.29 -2.33 -12.40
N PRO A 90 12.41 -3.32 -12.67
CA PRO A 90 11.54 -3.81 -11.63
C PRO A 90 12.43 -4.23 -10.46
N HIS A 91 12.33 -3.55 -9.32
CA HIS A 91 12.95 -4.05 -8.11
C HIS A 91 12.50 -5.49 -7.95
N HIS A 92 13.45 -6.41 -8.05
CA HIS A 92 13.15 -7.82 -7.96
C HIS A 92 12.68 -8.07 -6.53
N LEU A 93 11.36 -8.10 -6.32
CA LEU A 93 10.78 -8.50 -5.06
C LEU A 93 11.26 -9.92 -4.78
N SER A 94 11.85 -10.12 -3.60
CA SER A 94 12.17 -11.46 -3.16
C SER A 94 10.90 -12.32 -3.22
N PRO A 95 10.99 -13.56 -3.70
CA PRO A 95 9.85 -14.46 -3.67
C PRO A 95 9.34 -14.59 -2.23
N CYS A 96 8.01 -14.73 -2.08
CA CYS A 96 7.40 -15.00 -0.77
C CYS A 96 8.00 -16.30 -0.20
N SER A 97 8.35 -16.30 1.09
CA SER A 97 8.97 -17.47 1.73
C SER A 97 7.99 -18.64 1.79
N ASP A 98 8.49 -19.87 1.61
CA ASP A 98 7.68 -21.09 1.72
C ASP A 98 6.99 -21.20 3.09
N ILE A 99 7.62 -20.66 4.13
CA ILE A 99 7.06 -20.61 5.49
C ILE A 99 5.78 -19.79 5.52
N LEU A 100 5.79 -18.59 4.91
CA LEU A 100 4.61 -17.74 4.81
C LEU A 100 3.55 -18.35 3.90
N LEU A 101 3.95 -18.93 2.76
CA LEU A 101 3.01 -19.61 1.86
C LEU A 101 2.30 -20.78 2.56
N ASN A 102 3.06 -21.60 3.30
CA ASN A 102 2.51 -22.68 4.10
C ASN A 102 1.58 -22.15 5.20
N TYR A 103 1.93 -21.04 5.84
CA TYR A 103 1.05 -20.37 6.80
C TYR A 103 -0.26 -19.94 6.15
N PHE A 104 -0.23 -19.25 5.01
CA PHE A 104 -1.46 -18.85 4.31
C PHE A 104 -2.28 -20.05 3.84
N SER A 105 -1.62 -21.16 3.49
CA SER A 105 -2.30 -22.38 3.06
C SER A 105 -3.28 -22.93 4.11
N ILE A 106 -3.03 -22.72 5.41
CA ILE A 106 -3.88 -23.23 6.51
C ILE A 106 -5.27 -22.58 6.54
N PHE A 107 -5.44 -21.43 5.88
CA PHE A 107 -6.72 -20.73 5.78
C PHE A 107 -7.51 -21.15 4.54
N THR A 108 -6.87 -21.86 3.60
CA THR A 108 -7.53 -22.36 2.39
C THR A 108 -8.70 -23.26 2.77
N GLY A 109 -9.90 -22.92 2.28
CA GLY A 109 -11.12 -23.68 2.53
C GLY A 109 -11.93 -23.24 3.75
N LEU A 110 -11.44 -22.32 4.57
CA LEU A 110 -12.24 -21.68 5.62
C LEU A 110 -13.22 -20.68 4.97
N LYS A 111 -14.50 -20.76 5.32
CA LYS A 111 -15.58 -20.02 4.61
C LYS A 111 -16.18 -18.90 5.44
N THR A 112 -15.94 -18.90 6.75
CA THR A 112 -16.53 -17.92 7.66
C THR A 112 -15.46 -17.11 8.39
N VAL A 113 -15.80 -15.87 8.72
CA VAL A 113 -14.94 -14.98 9.51
C VAL A 113 -14.60 -15.59 10.86
N ASP A 114 -15.55 -16.28 11.50
CA ASP A 114 -15.32 -16.90 12.80
C ASP A 114 -14.36 -18.10 12.70
N GLU A 115 -14.39 -18.88 11.62
CA GLU A 115 -13.38 -19.92 11.35
C GLU A 115 -11.98 -19.34 11.17
N LEU A 116 -11.87 -18.24 10.40
CA LEU A 116 -10.61 -17.52 10.18
C LEU A 116 -10.06 -16.99 11.52
N ILE A 117 -10.90 -16.32 12.31
CA ILE A 117 -10.52 -15.81 13.65
C ILE A 117 -10.06 -16.97 14.53
N LYS A 118 -10.82 -18.07 14.59
CA LYS A 118 -10.44 -19.25 15.38
C LYS A 118 -9.10 -19.81 14.93
N GLN A 119 -8.85 -19.88 13.62
CA GLN A 119 -7.59 -20.35 13.06
C GLN A 119 -6.41 -19.45 13.48
N THR A 120 -6.56 -18.12 13.36
CA THR A 120 -5.51 -17.17 13.79
C THR A 120 -5.20 -17.20 15.28
N ARG A 121 -6.05 -17.80 16.12
CA ARG A 121 -5.86 -17.88 17.57
C ARG A 121 -5.32 -19.23 18.05
N LYS A 122 -5.16 -20.22 17.16
CA LYS A 122 -4.72 -21.57 17.54
C LYS A 122 -3.27 -21.62 18.03
N ARG A 123 -2.44 -20.74 17.50
CA ARG A 123 -1.01 -20.66 17.79
C ARG A 123 -0.64 -19.20 17.92
N HIS A 124 0.21 -18.90 18.89
CA HIS A 124 0.91 -17.63 18.96
C HIS A 124 2.31 -17.81 18.38
N PHE A 125 2.75 -16.87 17.57
CA PHE A 125 4.11 -16.82 17.03
C PHE A 125 4.91 -15.83 17.86
N ASP A 126 6.16 -16.17 18.11
CA ASP A 126 7.07 -15.31 18.84
C ASP A 126 7.65 -14.26 17.89
N PHE A 127 7.65 -12.99 18.30
CA PHE A 127 8.06 -11.86 17.45
C PHE A 127 9.54 -11.92 17.08
N ASP A 128 10.42 -12.34 18.00
CA ASP A 128 11.86 -12.32 17.80
C ASP A 128 12.34 -13.48 16.93
N SER A 129 11.70 -14.65 17.05
CA SER A 129 12.11 -15.88 16.36
C SER A 129 11.26 -16.24 15.15
N GLU A 130 10.01 -15.78 15.09
CA GLU A 130 9.05 -16.08 14.02
C GLU A 130 8.38 -14.80 13.46
N PHE A 131 9.16 -13.72 13.38
CA PHE A 131 8.71 -12.38 12.98
C PHE A 131 7.71 -12.36 11.82
N ASP A 132 8.03 -13.00 10.70
CA ASP A 132 7.18 -13.01 9.50
C ASP A 132 5.79 -13.59 9.78
N LEU A 133 5.73 -14.68 10.56
CA LEU A 133 4.50 -15.37 10.90
C LEU A 133 3.67 -14.60 11.92
N ASP A 134 4.33 -13.99 12.91
CA ASP A 134 3.68 -13.12 13.88
C ASP A 134 3.08 -11.88 13.17
N TRP A 135 3.87 -11.22 12.33
CA TRP A 135 3.42 -10.06 11.57
C TRP A 135 2.23 -10.40 10.64
N ALA A 136 2.31 -11.53 9.92
CA ALA A 136 1.21 -11.99 9.08
C ALA A 136 -0.04 -12.29 9.90
N GLN A 137 0.10 -12.95 11.06
CA GLN A 137 -1.01 -13.26 11.96
C GLN A 137 -1.67 -12.00 12.51
N GLN A 138 -0.89 -11.03 13.00
CA GLN A 138 -1.41 -9.76 13.50
C GLN A 138 -2.15 -8.97 12.42
N SER A 139 -1.61 -8.98 11.19
CA SER A 139 -2.24 -8.36 10.03
C SER A 139 -3.59 -9.00 9.72
N MET A 140 -3.65 -10.34 9.68
CA MET A 140 -4.91 -11.07 9.46
C MET A 140 -5.94 -10.78 10.56
N GLN A 141 -5.54 -10.82 11.83
CA GLN A 141 -6.43 -10.54 12.95
C GLN A 141 -7.00 -9.12 12.89
N SER A 142 -6.17 -8.14 12.54
CA SER A 142 -6.58 -6.74 12.39
C SER A 142 -7.60 -6.58 11.27
N THR A 143 -7.34 -7.17 10.10
CA THR A 143 -8.27 -7.16 8.96
C THR A 143 -9.59 -7.84 9.28
N LEU A 144 -9.57 -9.02 9.90
CA LEU A 144 -10.78 -9.75 10.31
C LEU A 144 -11.60 -8.95 11.33
N ARG A 145 -10.94 -8.20 12.21
CA ARG A 145 -11.60 -7.35 13.19
C ARG A 145 -12.28 -6.16 12.51
N LEU A 146 -11.61 -5.47 11.58
CA LEU A 146 -12.19 -4.39 10.77
C LEU A 146 -13.44 -4.87 10.01
N PHE A 147 -13.32 -6.03 9.38
CA PHE A 147 -14.39 -6.68 8.66
C PHE A 147 -15.60 -6.98 9.58
N LYS A 148 -15.36 -7.61 10.73
CA LYS A 148 -16.41 -7.95 11.70
C LYS A 148 -17.09 -6.71 12.28
N SER A 149 -16.35 -5.61 12.43
CA SER A 149 -16.89 -4.31 12.84
C SER A 149 -17.62 -3.54 11.75
N ARG A 150 -17.77 -4.11 10.55
CA ARG A 150 -18.47 -3.51 9.38
C ARG A 150 -17.88 -2.19 8.87
N TYR A 151 -16.60 -1.93 9.16
CA TYR A 151 -15.88 -0.79 8.57
C TYR A 151 -15.53 -1.03 7.09
N THR A 152 -15.37 -2.30 6.70
CA THR A 152 -15.14 -2.74 5.32
C THR A 152 -16.26 -3.69 4.89
N PRO A 153 -17.46 -3.17 4.59
CA PRO A 153 -18.58 -4.03 4.22
C PRO A 153 -18.30 -4.74 2.88
N LEU A 154 -18.56 -6.06 2.80
CA LEU A 154 -18.62 -6.77 1.52
C LEU A 154 -19.81 -6.24 0.73
N THR A 155 -19.55 -5.22 -0.04
CA THR A 155 -20.46 -4.64 -1.01
C THR A 155 -19.73 -4.70 -2.36
N ASP A 156 -20.46 -4.48 -3.45
CA ASP A 156 -19.83 -4.32 -4.78
C ASP A 156 -19.02 -3.02 -4.90
N GLN A 157 -18.83 -2.32 -3.77
CA GLN A 157 -18.08 -1.08 -3.65
C GLN A 157 -16.60 -1.41 -3.65
N SER A 158 -15.90 -0.86 -4.63
CA SER A 158 -14.44 -0.84 -4.67
C SER A 158 -13.90 0.04 -3.55
N GLU A 159 -12.59 -0.03 -3.28
CA GLU A 159 -11.92 0.89 -2.36
C GLU A 159 -12.23 2.36 -2.69
N ALA A 160 -12.38 2.68 -3.99
CA ALA A 160 -12.74 4.01 -4.48
C ALA A 160 -14.13 4.50 -4.02
N ASP A 161 -15.04 3.56 -3.75
CA ASP A 161 -16.40 3.85 -3.29
C ASP A 161 -16.45 4.08 -1.76
N ILE A 162 -15.48 3.48 -1.03
CA ILE A 162 -15.41 3.51 0.44
C ILE A 162 -14.55 4.69 0.93
N ILE A 163 -13.43 4.95 0.26
CA ILE A 163 -12.44 5.96 0.66
C ILE A 163 -12.49 7.12 -0.33
N ARG A 164 -13.39 8.07 -0.05
CA ARG A 164 -13.37 9.38 -0.70
C ARG A 164 -12.33 10.27 -0.03
N ARG A 165 -11.53 10.97 -0.84
CA ARG A 165 -10.61 11.99 -0.34
C ARG A 165 -11.41 13.09 0.37
N ILE A 166 -11.04 13.41 1.61
CA ILE A 166 -11.55 14.56 2.39
C ILE A 166 -10.71 15.79 2.03
#